data_AF-A0A6A5XSN8-F1
#
_entry.id   AF-A0A6A5XSN8-F1
#
_cell.length_a   1.000
_cell.length_b   1.000
_cell.length_c   1.000
_cell.angle_alpha   90.00
_cell.angle_beta   90.00
_cell.angle_gamma   90.00
#
_symmetry.space_group_name_H-M   'P 1'
#
loop_
_entity.id
_entity.type
_entity.pdbx_description
1 polymer ?
#
loop_
_entity_poly.entity_id
_entity_poly.type
_entity_poly.pdbx_seq_one_letter_code
_entity_poly.pdbx_strand_id
1 'polypeptide(L)'
;MGIPGLATSLEPYAARFTSTELGGHSAILDGPAFAYHAHKLASDTNSTRPPTYAEVHAIAIRWLNALETLNIKVSAILFDGALPSSKKNERFARLQQMIKRMVQLRHSCPATACPVPTSLGSIAFAFLAPSLMEALQLTKYAACTRIVPGEADDWCAYYAKKSPRSVIFTGDTDLLLFDYPPETVLIFFKDVLGLAISDLKAYSPSQLCQRLELKSLATLAYAITVDRWKTMNENIQVARTCDLSSDSYIDFSRRYQHIVAPSPTVEKTGITSALQCLDVRFSEFVHQALAPPELAPDVYLPLLFEDPNEASAWKLGLDVRLLAYSLVMPQPKKVVREYTRRAQDAAVQVHSLPVPDAARLVGANLLDTLAAWSVPELTARQRWYLVSFRISTESIKPPHSFLVERVIQDDFDNTWSYVHLNARLQATLYSLRMLKQSIEIWSGIDHEHTDPTMCETIEALRGSLSTLPSIADLFGVPGQSSSPPETNADLHPIIKQVYQSAGIDREDLFEEPKSKRQRKREKERRRKEERAQEGRREHSSSNIFSLLQQRSNA
;
A
#
# COMPACT_ATOMS: atom_id res chain seq x y z
N MET A 1 7.06 2.87 -17.11
CA MET A 1 6.84 4.27 -16.72
C MET A 1 7.61 5.16 -17.70
N GLY A 2 7.33 6.46 -17.73
CA GLY A 2 7.93 7.40 -18.69
C GLY A 2 7.25 7.46 -20.06
N ILE A 3 7.95 8.02 -21.04
CA ILE A 3 7.45 8.27 -22.39
C ILE A 3 7.04 6.97 -23.13
N PRO A 4 5.75 6.82 -23.50
CA PRO A 4 5.26 5.66 -24.21
C PRO A 4 6.01 5.41 -25.53
N GLY A 5 6.42 4.16 -25.77
CA GLY A 5 7.11 3.75 -26.99
C GLY A 5 8.62 4.01 -27.00
N LEU A 6 9.15 4.91 -26.17
CA LEU A 6 10.56 5.29 -26.20
C LEU A 6 11.51 4.10 -25.97
N ALA A 7 11.29 3.31 -24.91
CA ALA A 7 12.15 2.15 -24.64
C ALA A 7 12.10 1.09 -25.74
N THR A 8 10.93 0.86 -26.35
CA THR A 8 10.79 -0.08 -27.46
C THR A 8 11.54 0.43 -28.69
N SER A 9 11.46 1.73 -28.97
CA SER A 9 12.18 2.38 -30.06
C SER A 9 13.70 2.34 -29.89
N LEU A 10 14.19 2.41 -28.65
CA LEU A 10 15.63 2.40 -28.34
C LEU A 10 16.21 1.01 -28.12
N GLU A 11 15.37 -0.03 -27.94
CA GLU A 11 15.81 -1.40 -27.70
C GLU A 11 16.84 -1.94 -28.72
N PRO A 12 16.71 -1.69 -30.04
CA PRO A 12 17.70 -2.15 -31.02
C PRO A 12 19.09 -1.53 -30.84
N TYR A 13 19.19 -0.40 -30.15
CA TYR A 13 20.43 0.34 -29.94
C TYR A 13 21.08 0.04 -28.57
N ALA A 14 20.42 -0.77 -27.74
CA ALA A 14 20.94 -1.18 -26.45
C ALA A 14 22.25 -1.96 -26.61
N ALA A 15 23.19 -1.73 -25.71
CA ALA A 15 24.42 -2.50 -25.62
C ALA A 15 24.26 -3.63 -24.60
N ARG A 16 24.95 -4.74 -24.83
CA ARG A 16 25.09 -5.82 -23.84
C ARG A 16 26.38 -5.56 -23.08
N PHE A 17 26.26 -5.49 -21.77
CA PHE A 17 27.38 -5.40 -20.85
C PHE A 17 27.47 -6.68 -20.04
N THR A 18 28.67 -7.24 -20.01
CA THR A 18 29.05 -8.27 -19.05
C THR A 18 29.18 -7.66 -17.66
N SER A 19 29.02 -8.48 -16.63
CA SER A 19 29.23 -8.04 -15.25
C SER A 19 30.66 -7.50 -15.01
N THR A 20 31.64 -8.04 -15.73
CA THR A 20 33.04 -7.59 -15.68
C THR A 20 33.23 -6.18 -16.25
N GLU A 21 32.53 -5.82 -17.33
CA GLU A 21 32.61 -4.46 -17.91
C GLU A 21 31.98 -3.41 -16.99
N LEU A 22 30.99 -3.82 -16.20
CA LEU A 22 30.38 -2.97 -15.18
C LEU A 22 31.16 -2.98 -13.85
N GLY A 23 32.23 -3.78 -13.73
CA GLY A 23 33.07 -3.82 -12.54
C GLY A 23 33.63 -2.44 -12.17
N GLY A 24 33.47 -2.04 -10.92
CA GLY A 24 33.89 -0.74 -10.39
C GLY A 24 32.89 0.40 -10.59
N HIS A 25 31.70 0.13 -11.17
CA HIS A 25 30.63 1.13 -11.25
C HIS A 25 29.88 1.27 -9.92
N SER A 26 29.25 2.43 -9.74
CA SER A 26 28.34 2.70 -8.62
C SER A 26 26.88 2.53 -9.06
N ALA A 27 26.17 1.59 -8.46
CA ALA A 27 24.74 1.39 -8.68
C ALA A 27 23.92 2.46 -7.94
N ILE A 28 22.94 3.02 -8.66
CA ILE A 28 21.90 3.94 -8.16
C ILE A 28 20.56 3.31 -8.51
N LEU A 29 19.71 3.08 -7.52
CA LEU A 29 18.45 2.38 -7.70
C LEU A 29 17.27 3.32 -7.47
N ASP A 30 16.35 3.29 -8.42
CA ASP A 30 14.97 3.73 -8.24
C ASP A 30 14.25 2.73 -7.33
N GLY A 31 14.06 3.11 -6.06
CA GLY A 31 13.55 2.28 -4.97
C GLY A 31 12.14 1.74 -5.22
N PRO A 32 11.15 2.56 -5.61
CA PRO A 32 9.82 2.09 -5.98
C PRO A 32 9.88 1.04 -7.09
N ALA A 33 10.61 1.30 -8.19
CA ALA A 33 10.74 0.32 -9.28
C ALA A 33 11.46 -0.95 -8.82
N PHE A 34 12.47 -0.83 -7.96
CA PHE A 34 13.18 -1.96 -7.39
C PHE A 34 12.27 -2.86 -6.54
N ALA A 35 11.34 -2.27 -5.77
CA ALA A 35 10.38 -3.04 -4.99
C ALA A 35 9.46 -3.91 -5.88
N TYR A 36 8.98 -3.34 -7.01
CA TYR A 36 8.20 -4.10 -7.99
C TYR A 36 9.03 -5.18 -8.70
N HIS A 37 10.31 -4.89 -9.00
CA HIS A 37 11.23 -5.87 -9.57
C HIS A 37 11.45 -7.06 -8.62
N ALA A 38 11.75 -6.80 -7.35
CA ALA A 38 11.92 -7.84 -6.34
C ALA A 38 10.65 -8.68 -6.15
N HIS A 39 9.47 -8.05 -6.16
CA HIS A 39 8.19 -8.78 -6.16
C HIS A 39 8.04 -9.70 -7.36
N LYS A 40 8.39 -9.23 -8.57
CA LYS A 40 8.34 -10.04 -9.78
C LYS A 40 9.26 -11.26 -9.65
N LEU A 41 10.51 -11.05 -9.25
CA LEU A 41 11.46 -12.14 -9.01
C LEU A 41 10.97 -13.16 -7.97
N ALA A 42 10.33 -12.68 -6.89
CA ALA A 42 9.73 -13.53 -5.87
C ALA A 42 8.56 -14.36 -6.40
N SER A 43 7.71 -13.74 -7.22
CA SER A 43 6.58 -14.42 -7.88
C SER A 43 7.07 -15.46 -8.88
N ASP A 44 8.13 -15.17 -9.63
CA ASP A 44 8.72 -16.09 -10.60
C ASP A 44 9.39 -17.31 -9.91
N THR A 45 9.89 -17.12 -8.68
CA THR A 45 10.49 -18.20 -7.87
C THR A 45 9.43 -19.10 -7.25
N ASN A 46 8.23 -18.59 -6.95
CA ASN A 46 7.15 -19.34 -6.32
C ASN A 46 5.84 -19.19 -7.10
N SER A 47 5.62 -20.06 -8.08
CA SER A 47 4.44 -20.01 -8.97
C SER A 47 3.14 -20.50 -8.32
N THR A 48 3.21 -21.14 -7.15
CA THR A 48 2.06 -21.80 -6.51
C THR A 48 1.26 -20.86 -5.62
N ARG A 49 1.88 -19.79 -5.10
CA ARG A 49 1.23 -18.80 -4.26
C ARG A 49 1.87 -17.42 -4.40
N PRO A 50 1.14 -16.33 -4.05
CA PRO A 50 1.75 -15.02 -3.89
C PRO A 50 2.92 -15.06 -2.88
N PRO A 51 4.02 -14.35 -3.15
CA PRO A 51 5.11 -14.23 -2.19
C PRO A 51 4.69 -13.39 -0.97
N THR A 52 5.32 -13.58 0.19
CA THR A 52 5.18 -12.69 1.35
C THR A 52 6.03 -11.43 1.17
N TYR A 53 5.75 -10.36 1.92
CA TYR A 53 6.64 -9.20 1.96
C TYR A 53 8.06 -9.61 2.36
N ALA A 54 8.22 -10.47 3.36
CA ALA A 54 9.51 -11.00 3.79
C ALA A 54 10.25 -11.77 2.68
N GLU A 55 9.55 -12.55 1.85
CA GLU A 55 10.15 -13.23 0.68
C GLU A 55 10.61 -12.23 -0.38
N VAL A 56 9.82 -11.19 -0.63
CA VAL A 56 10.20 -10.08 -1.53
C VAL A 56 11.45 -9.38 -0.99
N HIS A 57 11.52 -9.11 0.32
CA HIS A 57 12.68 -8.48 0.95
C HIS A 57 13.93 -9.34 0.84
N ALA A 58 13.81 -10.64 1.13
CA ALA A 58 14.93 -11.58 1.05
C ALA A 58 15.50 -11.64 -0.38
N ILE A 59 14.63 -11.61 -1.39
CA ILE A 59 15.04 -11.58 -2.81
C ILE A 59 15.68 -10.25 -3.18
N ALA A 60 15.13 -9.13 -2.73
CA ALA A 60 15.72 -7.82 -2.95
C ALA A 60 17.15 -7.73 -2.36
N ILE A 61 17.32 -8.13 -1.10
CA ILE A 61 18.62 -8.10 -0.41
C ILE A 61 19.62 -9.05 -1.11
N ARG A 62 19.17 -10.24 -1.52
CA ARG A 62 20.00 -11.18 -2.30
C ARG A 62 20.45 -10.56 -3.63
N TRP A 63 19.55 -9.87 -4.32
CA TRP A 63 19.85 -9.20 -5.59
C TRP A 63 20.88 -8.08 -5.40
N LEU A 64 20.75 -7.26 -4.35
CA LEU A 64 21.76 -6.23 -4.02
C LEU A 64 23.12 -6.85 -3.67
N ASN A 65 23.15 -7.97 -2.95
CA ASN A 65 24.39 -8.67 -2.64
C ASN A 65 25.06 -9.25 -3.90
N ALA A 66 24.27 -9.69 -4.87
CA ALA A 66 24.78 -10.16 -6.15
C ALA A 66 25.46 -9.02 -6.93
N LEU A 67 24.92 -7.80 -6.93
CA LEU A 67 25.60 -6.63 -7.52
C LEU A 67 26.97 -6.37 -6.89
N GLU A 68 27.04 -6.36 -5.55
CA GLU A 68 28.29 -6.13 -4.82
C GLU A 68 29.35 -7.21 -5.11
N THR A 69 28.92 -8.47 -5.29
CA THR A 69 29.80 -9.59 -5.67
C THR A 69 30.41 -9.40 -7.06
N LEU A 70 29.72 -8.68 -7.94
CA LEU A 70 30.21 -8.30 -9.27
C LEU A 70 31.03 -7.01 -9.27
N ASN A 71 31.42 -6.52 -8.08
CA ASN A 71 32.14 -5.26 -7.90
C ASN A 71 31.34 -4.04 -8.41
N ILE A 72 30.00 -4.11 -8.37
CA ILE A 72 29.12 -2.97 -8.63
C ILE A 72 28.60 -2.48 -7.28
N LYS A 73 29.14 -1.36 -6.81
CA LYS A 73 28.88 -0.84 -5.46
C LYS A 73 27.51 -0.17 -5.39
N VAL A 74 26.63 -0.61 -4.50
CA VAL A 74 25.33 0.02 -4.25
C VAL A 74 25.54 1.33 -3.50
N SER A 75 25.45 2.45 -4.23
CA SER A 75 25.76 3.78 -3.72
C SER A 75 24.53 4.57 -3.25
N ALA A 76 23.37 4.30 -3.84
CA ALA A 76 22.11 4.95 -3.49
C ALA A 76 20.90 4.08 -3.84
N ILE A 77 19.92 4.03 -2.93
CA ILE A 77 18.58 3.47 -3.15
C ILE A 77 17.59 4.58 -2.76
N LEU A 78 16.89 5.13 -3.75
CA LEU A 78 16.12 6.37 -3.59
C LEU A 78 14.63 6.06 -3.63
N PHE A 79 13.89 6.45 -2.60
CA PHE A 79 12.44 6.31 -2.52
C PHE A 79 11.74 7.67 -2.63
N ASP A 80 10.60 7.71 -3.31
CA ASP A 80 9.79 8.92 -3.42
C ASP A 80 9.46 9.50 -2.05
N GLY A 81 9.45 10.83 -1.93
CA GLY A 81 9.03 11.51 -0.71
C GLY A 81 8.11 12.70 -0.96
N ALA A 82 8.16 13.33 -2.12
CA ALA A 82 7.22 14.41 -2.45
C ALA A 82 6.94 14.44 -3.96
N LEU A 83 5.82 13.85 -4.37
CA LEU A 83 5.46 13.81 -5.79
C LEU A 83 4.95 15.19 -6.26
N PRO A 84 5.30 15.63 -7.48
CA PRO A 84 4.93 16.95 -7.97
C PRO A 84 3.41 17.08 -8.18
N SER A 85 2.92 18.32 -8.08
CA SER A 85 1.51 18.68 -8.26
C SER A 85 1.04 18.51 -9.71
N SER A 86 1.95 18.59 -10.68
CA SER A 86 1.66 18.34 -12.10
C SER A 86 1.17 16.92 -12.35
N LYS A 87 1.66 15.93 -11.57
CA LYS A 87 1.36 14.50 -11.73
C LYS A 87 0.05 14.02 -11.07
N LYS A 88 -0.80 14.93 -10.58
CA LYS A 88 -2.04 14.57 -9.86
C LYS A 88 -3.01 13.76 -10.73
N ASN A 89 -3.16 14.13 -12.00
CA ASN A 89 -4.07 13.45 -12.91
C ASN A 89 -3.62 12.01 -13.21
N GLU A 90 -2.33 11.79 -13.37
CA GLU A 90 -1.71 10.49 -13.58
C GLU A 90 -1.89 9.58 -12.36
N ARG A 91 -1.76 10.14 -11.14
CA ARG A 91 -2.02 9.41 -9.89
C ARG A 91 -3.48 8.97 -9.81
N PHE A 92 -4.40 9.89 -10.10
CA PHE A 92 -5.84 9.58 -10.12
C PHE A 92 -6.17 8.51 -11.17
N ALA A 93 -5.64 8.64 -12.39
CA ALA A 93 -5.84 7.67 -13.47
C ALA A 93 -5.28 6.27 -13.12
N ARG A 94 -4.11 6.21 -12.46
CA ARG A 94 -3.52 4.95 -11.99
C ARG A 94 -4.40 4.28 -10.93
N LEU A 95 -4.88 5.04 -9.95
CA LEU A 95 -5.81 4.53 -8.94
C LEU A 95 -7.09 3.99 -9.58
N GLN A 96 -7.67 4.73 -10.53
CA GLN A 96 -8.84 4.28 -11.31
C GLN A 96 -8.57 2.98 -12.06
N GLN A 97 -7.40 2.84 -12.70
CA GLN A 97 -7.03 1.61 -13.40
C GLN A 97 -6.89 0.42 -12.45
N MET A 98 -6.30 0.62 -11.27
CA MET A 98 -6.16 -0.43 -10.26
C MET A 98 -7.53 -0.88 -9.72
N ILE A 99 -8.43 0.07 -9.44
CA ILE A 99 -9.80 -0.23 -9.02
C ILE A 99 -10.54 -1.02 -10.10
N LYS A 100 -10.44 -0.62 -11.38
CA LYS A 100 -11.05 -1.34 -12.50
C LYS A 100 -10.59 -2.80 -12.57
N ARG A 101 -9.30 -3.09 -12.36
CA ARG A 101 -8.79 -4.46 -12.32
C ARG A 101 -9.35 -5.28 -11.15
N MET A 102 -9.51 -4.66 -9.98
CA MET A 102 -10.15 -5.30 -8.82
C MET A 102 -11.64 -5.59 -9.06
N VAL A 103 -12.36 -4.64 -9.67
CA VAL A 103 -13.76 -4.79 -10.11
C VAL A 103 -13.91 -5.92 -11.12
N GLN A 104 -13.02 -5.99 -12.13
CA GLN A 104 -13.00 -7.08 -13.10
C GLN A 104 -12.77 -8.46 -12.46
N LEU A 105 -11.84 -8.55 -11.48
CA LEU A 105 -11.64 -9.78 -10.72
C LEU A 105 -12.91 -10.17 -9.96
N ARG A 106 -13.55 -9.21 -9.27
CA ARG A 106 -14.80 -9.44 -8.53
C ARG A 106 -15.94 -9.93 -9.43
N HIS A 107 -16.07 -9.35 -10.63
CA HIS A 107 -17.06 -9.79 -11.61
C HIS A 107 -16.78 -11.18 -12.17
N SER A 108 -15.50 -11.54 -12.32
CA SER A 108 -15.08 -12.88 -12.76
C SER A 108 -15.31 -13.95 -11.68
N CYS A 109 -15.51 -13.53 -10.41
CA CYS A 109 -15.78 -14.39 -9.27
C CYS A 109 -17.06 -13.92 -8.54
N PRO A 110 -18.26 -14.09 -9.16
CA PRO A 110 -19.50 -13.51 -8.64
C PRO A 110 -20.01 -14.21 -7.37
N ALA A 111 -19.57 -15.45 -7.11
CA ALA A 111 -19.90 -16.20 -5.90
C ALA A 111 -19.31 -15.56 -4.63
N THR A 112 -19.68 -16.09 -3.46
CA THR A 112 -19.04 -15.74 -2.18
C THR A 112 -17.54 -16.07 -2.16
N ALA A 113 -17.10 -16.96 -3.06
CA ALA A 113 -15.72 -17.35 -3.20
C ALA A 113 -14.86 -16.26 -3.86
N CYS A 114 -13.72 -15.99 -3.25
CA CYS A 114 -12.63 -15.19 -3.78
C CYS A 114 -11.41 -16.09 -3.94
N PRO A 115 -10.98 -16.44 -5.16
CA PRO A 115 -9.74 -17.18 -5.35
C PRO A 115 -8.53 -16.35 -4.92
N VAL A 116 -7.38 -17.01 -4.78
CA VAL A 116 -6.09 -16.33 -4.60
C VAL A 116 -5.86 -15.36 -5.76
N PRO A 117 -5.62 -14.05 -5.50
CA PRO A 117 -5.64 -13.00 -6.52
C PRO A 117 -4.32 -12.91 -7.31
N THR A 118 -3.80 -14.04 -7.83
CA THR A 118 -2.53 -14.07 -8.57
C THR A 118 -2.53 -13.15 -9.79
N SER A 119 -3.68 -12.97 -10.45
CA SER A 119 -3.86 -12.09 -11.62
C SER A 119 -3.74 -10.59 -11.33
N LEU A 120 -3.86 -10.17 -10.06
CA LEU A 120 -3.62 -8.78 -9.67
C LEU A 120 -2.13 -8.45 -9.61
N GLY A 121 -1.27 -9.45 -9.40
CA GLY A 121 0.16 -9.25 -9.22
C GLY A 121 0.45 -8.25 -8.10
N SER A 122 1.32 -7.28 -8.36
CA SER A 122 1.72 -6.26 -7.37
C SER A 122 0.59 -5.34 -6.91
N ILE A 123 -0.57 -5.31 -7.58
CA ILE A 123 -1.75 -4.57 -7.12
C ILE A 123 -2.25 -5.11 -5.76
N ALA A 124 -2.06 -6.41 -5.49
CA ALA A 124 -2.43 -7.01 -4.22
C ALA A 124 -1.49 -6.58 -3.06
N PHE A 125 -0.36 -5.93 -3.37
CA PHE A 125 0.66 -5.53 -2.40
C PHE A 125 0.61 -4.02 -2.16
N ALA A 126 -0.37 -3.58 -1.38
CA ALA A 126 -0.59 -2.18 -1.03
C ALA A 126 0.67 -1.48 -0.49
N PHE A 127 1.48 -2.18 0.31
CA PHE A 127 2.62 -1.61 1.04
C PHE A 127 4.00 -2.04 0.52
N LEU A 128 4.12 -2.40 -0.76
CA LEU A 128 5.35 -3.00 -1.31
C LEU A 128 6.60 -2.14 -1.14
N ALA A 129 6.59 -0.92 -1.69
CA ALA A 129 7.71 0.02 -1.57
C ALA A 129 8.06 0.37 -0.11
N PRO A 130 7.12 0.81 0.76
CA PRO A 130 7.47 1.13 2.13
C PRO A 130 7.94 -0.09 2.94
N SER A 131 7.40 -1.30 2.68
CA SER A 131 7.90 -2.52 3.34
C SER A 131 9.36 -2.80 3.00
N LEU A 132 9.75 -2.65 1.73
CA LEU A 132 11.11 -2.93 1.30
C LEU A 132 12.06 -1.89 1.87
N MET A 133 11.65 -0.63 1.91
CA MET A 133 12.43 0.43 2.53
C MET A 133 12.71 0.13 4.01
N GLU A 134 11.69 -0.25 4.79
CA GLU A 134 11.88 -0.67 6.19
C GLU A 134 12.88 -1.82 6.33
N ALA A 135 12.76 -2.84 5.47
CA ALA A 135 13.69 -3.97 5.48
C ALA A 135 15.12 -3.56 5.15
N LEU A 136 15.32 -2.66 4.17
CA LEU A 136 16.65 -2.18 3.79
C LEU A 136 17.34 -1.41 4.92
N GLN A 137 16.58 -0.66 5.73
CA GLN A 137 17.10 0.06 6.91
C GLN A 137 17.65 -0.89 7.99
N LEU A 138 17.30 -2.18 7.97
CA LEU A 138 17.82 -3.20 8.89
C LEU A 138 19.05 -3.95 8.34
N THR A 139 19.60 -3.50 7.21
CA THR A 139 20.73 -4.15 6.53
C THR A 139 21.92 -3.21 6.36
N LYS A 140 23.02 -3.72 5.77
CA LYS A 140 24.17 -2.89 5.38
C LYS A 140 23.83 -1.77 4.37
N TYR A 141 22.66 -1.83 3.74
CA TYR A 141 22.20 -0.84 2.76
C TYR A 141 21.47 0.35 3.40
N ALA A 142 21.28 0.37 4.73
CA ALA A 142 20.63 1.47 5.44
C ALA A 142 21.27 2.83 5.11
N ALA A 143 22.61 2.91 5.15
CA ALA A 143 23.36 4.14 4.92
C ALA A 143 23.22 4.71 3.49
N CYS A 144 22.82 3.90 2.51
CA CYS A 144 22.59 4.34 1.13
C CYS A 144 21.11 4.38 0.74
N THR A 145 20.19 3.98 1.63
CA THR A 145 18.74 4.02 1.41
C THR A 145 18.16 5.30 1.97
N ARG A 146 17.42 6.07 1.17
CA ARG A 146 16.85 7.35 1.59
C ARG A 146 15.52 7.66 0.94
N ILE A 147 14.67 8.38 1.66
CA ILE A 147 13.52 9.09 1.10
C ILE A 147 14.01 10.45 0.61
N VAL A 148 13.69 10.77 -0.63
CA VAL A 148 14.07 12.03 -1.25
C VAL A 148 12.91 13.02 -1.28
N PRO A 149 13.13 14.33 -1.10
CA PRO A 149 12.07 15.34 -1.13
C PRO A 149 11.66 15.64 -2.59
N GLY A 150 11.11 14.64 -3.26
CA GLY A 150 10.83 14.64 -4.70
C GLY A 150 10.45 13.25 -5.19
N GLU A 151 10.55 13.05 -6.49
CA GLU A 151 10.48 11.72 -7.12
C GLU A 151 11.86 11.05 -7.15
N ALA A 152 11.88 9.74 -6.93
CA ALA A 152 13.12 8.95 -6.91
C ALA A 152 13.90 9.06 -8.23
N ASP A 153 13.22 9.13 -9.37
CA ASP A 153 13.83 9.21 -10.70
C ASP A 153 14.65 10.49 -10.89
N ASP A 154 14.09 11.67 -10.61
CA ASP A 154 14.82 12.95 -10.71
C ASP A 154 16.07 12.94 -9.81
N TRP A 155 15.94 12.37 -8.60
CA TRP A 155 17.08 12.23 -7.70
C TRP A 155 18.09 11.17 -8.17
N CYS A 156 17.67 10.06 -8.79
CA CYS A 156 18.59 9.12 -9.43
C CYS A 156 19.44 9.82 -10.49
N ALA A 157 18.80 10.67 -11.31
CA ALA A 157 19.50 11.46 -12.31
C ALA A 157 20.53 12.42 -11.68
N TYR A 158 20.14 13.10 -10.59
CA TYR A 158 21.00 13.99 -9.83
C TYR A 158 22.23 13.29 -9.25
N TYR A 159 22.06 12.13 -8.63
CA TYR A 159 23.18 11.37 -8.08
C TYR A 159 24.12 10.90 -9.19
N ALA A 160 23.58 10.36 -10.28
CA ALA A 160 24.40 9.86 -11.39
C ALA A 160 25.22 10.96 -12.07
N LYS A 161 24.68 12.18 -12.19
CA LYS A 161 25.42 13.32 -12.74
C LYS A 161 26.66 13.70 -11.93
N LYS A 162 26.60 13.50 -10.60
CA LYS A 162 27.71 13.80 -9.68
C LYS A 162 28.74 12.69 -9.56
N SER A 163 28.42 11.50 -10.06
CA SER A 163 29.23 10.30 -9.86
C SER A 163 29.56 9.68 -11.22
N PRO A 164 30.79 9.88 -11.74
CA PRO A 164 31.24 9.16 -12.94
C PRO A 164 31.14 7.64 -12.74
N ARG A 165 31.00 6.89 -13.84
CA ARG A 165 30.83 5.43 -13.80
C ARG A 165 29.64 4.98 -12.94
N SER A 166 28.51 5.66 -13.11
CA SER A 166 27.26 5.27 -12.47
C SER A 166 26.46 4.29 -13.33
N VAL A 167 25.75 3.37 -12.68
CA VAL A 167 24.77 2.49 -13.30
C VAL A 167 23.42 2.77 -12.64
N ILE A 168 22.46 3.31 -13.40
CA ILE A 168 21.11 3.56 -12.88
C ILE A 168 20.23 2.34 -13.18
N PHE A 169 19.64 1.76 -12.15
CA PHE A 169 18.61 0.73 -12.28
C PHE A 169 17.23 1.33 -12.07
N THR A 170 16.35 1.24 -13.08
CA THR A 170 15.04 1.89 -13.05
C THR A 170 13.98 1.17 -13.88
N GLY A 171 12.70 1.52 -13.67
CA GLY A 171 11.59 1.18 -14.56
C GLY A 171 11.07 2.36 -15.40
N ASP A 172 11.68 3.54 -15.26
CA ASP A 172 11.26 4.77 -15.91
C ASP A 172 12.19 5.14 -17.08
N THR A 173 11.61 5.30 -18.26
CA THR A 173 12.36 5.62 -19.49
C THR A 173 12.78 7.08 -19.56
N ASP A 174 12.14 7.96 -18.79
CA ASP A 174 12.47 9.39 -18.75
C ASP A 174 13.91 9.64 -18.29
N LEU A 175 14.46 8.72 -17.50
CA LEU A 175 15.85 8.77 -17.06
C LEU A 175 16.86 8.75 -18.22
N LEU A 176 16.50 8.26 -19.42
CA LEU A 176 17.38 8.33 -20.59
C LEU A 176 17.56 9.75 -21.13
N LEU A 177 16.70 10.69 -20.76
CA LEU A 177 16.62 12.01 -21.39
C LEU A 177 17.51 13.05 -20.73
N PHE A 178 18.07 12.74 -19.56
CA PHE A 178 18.96 13.64 -18.86
C PHE A 178 20.40 13.53 -19.38
N ASP A 179 21.16 14.61 -19.17
CA ASP A 179 22.58 14.65 -19.51
C ASP A 179 23.46 14.11 -18.37
N TYR A 180 24.28 13.11 -18.69
CA TYR A 180 25.16 12.41 -17.76
C TYR A 180 26.62 12.42 -18.21
N PRO A 181 27.58 12.12 -17.30
CA PRO A 181 28.92 11.71 -17.71
C PRO A 181 28.87 10.55 -18.71
N PRO A 182 29.76 10.50 -19.72
CA PRO A 182 29.71 9.51 -20.80
C PRO A 182 29.73 8.04 -20.35
N GLU A 183 30.34 7.76 -19.20
CA GLU A 183 30.45 6.43 -18.58
C GLU A 183 29.18 6.00 -17.82
N THR A 184 28.16 6.86 -17.76
CA THR A 184 26.89 6.51 -17.12
C THR A 184 26.08 5.60 -18.03
N VAL A 185 25.58 4.52 -17.45
CA VAL A 185 24.71 3.57 -18.14
C VAL A 185 23.42 3.37 -17.35
N LEU A 186 22.34 3.09 -18.08
CA LEU A 186 21.02 2.83 -17.52
C LEU A 186 20.62 1.39 -17.84
N ILE A 187 20.06 0.70 -16.85
CA ILE A 187 19.57 -0.66 -16.98
C ILE A 187 18.12 -0.68 -16.51
N PHE A 188 17.22 -1.16 -17.38
CA PHE A 188 15.84 -1.32 -16.99
C PHE A 188 15.62 -2.60 -16.21
N PHE A 189 14.92 -2.55 -15.07
CA PHE A 189 14.58 -3.73 -14.28
C PHE A 189 13.79 -4.80 -15.07
N LYS A 190 13.05 -4.40 -16.11
CA LYS A 190 12.34 -5.34 -17.00
C LYS A 190 13.28 -6.23 -17.81
N ASP A 191 14.49 -5.75 -18.08
CA ASP A 191 15.52 -6.41 -18.89
C ASP A 191 16.49 -7.24 -18.04
N VAL A 192 16.42 -7.15 -16.70
CA VAL A 192 17.16 -8.01 -15.77
C VAL A 192 16.33 -9.25 -15.49
N LEU A 193 16.80 -10.40 -15.95
CA LEU A 193 16.09 -11.68 -15.82
C LEU A 193 16.66 -12.51 -14.67
N GLY A 194 15.81 -12.86 -13.71
CA GLY A 194 16.20 -13.69 -12.58
C GLY A 194 17.17 -13.03 -11.61
N LEU A 195 17.80 -13.86 -10.77
CA LEU A 195 18.78 -13.44 -9.76
C LEU A 195 20.22 -13.39 -10.29
N ALA A 196 20.47 -14.03 -11.42
CA ALA A 196 21.80 -14.05 -12.04
C ALA A 196 21.99 -12.77 -12.87
N ILE A 197 22.85 -11.89 -12.38
CA ILE A 197 23.15 -10.62 -13.04
C ILE A 197 24.25 -10.88 -14.09
N SER A 198 23.83 -11.37 -15.26
CA SER A 198 24.69 -11.65 -16.41
C SER A 198 24.10 -11.02 -17.68
N ASP A 199 24.96 -10.60 -18.61
CA ASP A 199 24.58 -10.07 -19.93
C ASP A 199 23.49 -8.99 -19.90
N LEU A 200 23.75 -7.97 -19.09
CA LEU A 200 22.84 -6.87 -18.82
C LEU A 200 22.63 -6.04 -20.08
N LYS A 201 21.37 -5.86 -20.47
CA LYS A 201 21.01 -4.89 -21.50
C LYS A 201 21.06 -3.50 -20.90
N ALA A 202 22.00 -2.67 -21.35
CA ALA A 202 22.20 -1.33 -20.85
C ALA A 202 22.17 -0.29 -21.96
N TYR A 203 21.84 0.93 -21.57
CA TYR A 203 21.65 2.08 -22.43
C TYR A 203 22.56 3.19 -21.96
N SER A 204 23.49 3.62 -22.81
CA SER A 204 24.35 4.78 -22.55
C SER A 204 23.79 5.97 -23.33
N PRO A 205 23.24 7.01 -22.67
CA PRO A 205 22.66 8.16 -23.36
C PRO A 205 23.64 8.84 -24.32
N SER A 206 24.92 8.95 -23.93
CA SER A 206 25.99 9.51 -24.76
C SER A 206 26.21 8.68 -26.04
N GLN A 207 26.34 7.35 -25.91
CA GLN A 207 26.54 6.46 -27.06
C GLN A 207 25.30 6.40 -27.96
N LEU A 208 24.10 6.46 -27.38
CA LEU A 208 22.86 6.53 -28.15
C LEU A 208 22.77 7.82 -28.96
N CYS A 209 23.03 8.97 -28.35
CA CYS A 209 23.11 10.25 -29.08
C CYS A 209 24.13 10.19 -30.21
N GLN A 210 25.33 9.63 -29.97
CA GLN A 210 26.35 9.47 -31.00
C GLN A 210 25.90 8.57 -32.15
N ARG A 211 25.34 7.39 -31.86
CA ARG A 211 24.87 6.43 -32.87
C ARG A 211 23.70 6.95 -33.69
N LEU A 212 22.82 7.73 -33.06
CA LEU A 212 21.63 8.29 -33.70
C LEU A 212 21.89 9.65 -34.36
N GLU A 213 23.09 10.21 -34.20
CA GLU A 213 23.48 11.56 -34.63
C GLU A 213 22.54 12.63 -34.07
N LEU A 214 22.21 12.50 -32.78
CA LEU A 214 21.33 13.41 -32.05
C LEU A 214 22.12 14.23 -31.05
N LYS A 215 21.69 15.49 -30.84
CA LYS A 215 22.25 16.36 -29.79
C LYS A 215 21.80 15.94 -28.40
N SER A 216 20.57 15.45 -28.27
CA SER A 216 19.97 14.98 -27.03
C SER A 216 18.89 13.95 -27.36
N LEU A 217 18.70 12.95 -26.48
CA LEU A 217 17.57 12.02 -26.60
C LEU A 217 16.23 12.70 -26.33
N ALA A 218 16.22 13.88 -25.67
CA ALA A 218 15.01 14.65 -25.44
C ALA A 218 14.32 15.07 -26.75
N THR A 219 15.07 15.38 -27.83
CA THR A 219 14.46 15.74 -29.12
C THR A 219 13.77 14.55 -29.78
N LEU A 220 14.33 13.35 -29.64
CA LEU A 220 13.70 12.11 -30.11
C LEU A 220 12.45 11.79 -29.32
N ALA A 221 12.53 11.92 -28.00
CA ALA A 221 11.38 11.67 -27.14
C ALA A 221 10.23 12.66 -27.41
N TYR A 222 10.55 13.93 -27.64
CA TYR A 222 9.60 14.94 -28.10
C TYR A 222 8.98 14.58 -29.46
N ALA A 223 9.77 14.12 -30.44
CA ALA A 223 9.23 13.70 -31.73
C ALA A 223 8.21 12.55 -31.59
N ILE A 224 8.51 11.56 -30.74
CA ILE A 224 7.63 10.42 -30.44
C ILE A 224 6.33 10.86 -29.76
N THR A 225 6.38 11.84 -28.85
CA THR A 225 5.18 12.34 -28.16
C THR A 225 4.29 13.17 -29.06
N VAL A 226 4.86 13.93 -30.00
CA VAL A 226 4.11 14.72 -30.99
C VAL A 226 3.38 13.82 -31.97
N ASP A 227 4.02 12.77 -32.50
CA ASP A 227 3.37 11.83 -33.42
C ASP A 227 3.80 10.38 -33.18
N ARG A 228 2.94 9.66 -32.46
CA ARG A 228 3.16 8.26 -32.08
C ARG A 228 3.06 7.26 -33.23
N TRP A 229 2.58 7.67 -34.41
CA TRP A 229 2.36 6.77 -35.54
C TRP A 229 3.56 6.73 -36.50
N LYS A 230 4.48 7.68 -36.38
CA LYS A 230 5.73 7.68 -37.13
C LYS A 230 6.61 6.51 -36.76
N THR A 231 7.30 5.99 -37.77
CA THR A 231 8.36 5.01 -37.60
C THR A 231 9.54 5.61 -36.83
N MET A 232 10.39 4.76 -36.26
CA MET A 232 11.59 5.21 -35.54
C MET A 232 12.50 6.09 -36.42
N ASN A 233 12.71 5.72 -37.68
CA ASN A 233 13.56 6.49 -38.59
C ASN A 233 12.99 7.88 -38.89
N GLU A 234 11.68 7.99 -39.08
CA GLU A 234 11.02 9.29 -39.27
C GLU A 234 11.15 10.16 -38.02
N ASN A 235 10.95 9.58 -36.83
CA ASN A 235 11.12 10.29 -35.57
C ASN A 235 12.57 10.74 -35.35
N ILE A 236 13.58 9.95 -35.75
CA ILE A 236 14.99 10.37 -35.73
C ILE A 236 15.21 11.57 -36.66
N GLN A 237 14.64 11.59 -37.88
CA GLN A 237 14.80 12.72 -38.79
C GLN A 237 14.16 14.01 -38.24
N VAL A 238 12.97 13.89 -37.63
CA VAL A 238 12.32 15.01 -36.93
C VAL A 238 13.19 15.48 -35.76
N ALA A 239 13.73 14.55 -34.97
CA ALA A 239 14.57 14.86 -33.82
C ALA A 239 15.87 15.61 -34.18
N ARG A 240 16.46 15.31 -35.34
CA ARG A 240 17.66 15.98 -35.87
C ARG A 240 17.41 17.42 -36.30
N THR A 241 16.20 17.68 -36.80
CA THR A 241 15.79 18.99 -37.32
C THR A 241 14.87 19.75 -36.35
N CYS A 242 14.72 19.24 -35.13
CA CYS A 242 13.87 19.81 -34.10
C CYS A 242 14.29 21.24 -33.76
N ASP A 243 13.34 22.17 -33.80
CA ASP A 243 13.55 23.53 -33.35
C ASP A 243 13.59 23.59 -31.82
N LEU A 244 14.81 23.70 -31.30
CA LEU A 244 15.07 23.78 -29.85
C LEU A 244 14.58 25.09 -29.22
N SER A 245 14.26 26.10 -30.03
CA SER A 245 13.72 27.38 -29.58
C SER A 245 12.20 27.44 -29.55
N SER A 246 11.53 26.39 -30.06
CA SER A 246 10.07 26.32 -30.03
C SER A 246 9.54 26.21 -28.61
N ASP A 247 8.49 26.97 -28.29
CA ASP A 247 7.88 27.00 -26.96
C ASP A 247 7.44 25.60 -26.49
N SER A 248 6.92 24.79 -27.42
CA SER A 248 6.47 23.43 -27.13
C SER A 248 7.62 22.47 -26.78
N TYR A 249 8.77 22.59 -27.44
CA TYR A 249 9.94 21.80 -27.09
C TYR A 249 10.55 22.30 -25.77
N ILE A 250 10.64 23.61 -25.55
CA ILE A 250 11.14 24.18 -24.30
C ILE A 250 10.27 23.71 -23.13
N ASP A 251 8.95 23.75 -23.27
CA ASP A 251 8.03 23.27 -22.24
C ASP A 251 8.22 21.78 -21.95
N PHE A 252 8.32 20.94 -22.99
CA PHE A 252 8.58 19.51 -22.85
C PHE A 252 9.93 19.21 -22.18
N SER A 253 11.00 19.86 -22.63
CA SER A 253 12.37 19.55 -22.21
C SER A 253 12.77 20.22 -20.89
N ARG A 254 11.96 21.13 -20.35
CA ARG A 254 12.23 21.86 -19.09
C ARG A 254 12.67 20.94 -17.95
N ARG A 255 12.06 19.76 -17.83
CA ARG A 255 12.41 18.76 -16.79
C ARG A 255 13.84 18.23 -16.93
N TYR A 256 14.35 18.10 -18.15
CA TYR A 256 15.62 17.42 -18.46
C TYR A 256 16.81 18.38 -18.64
N GLN A 257 16.57 19.66 -18.91
CA GLN A 257 17.60 20.66 -19.22
C GLN A 257 18.54 20.97 -18.04
N HIS A 258 18.06 20.89 -16.80
CA HIS A 258 18.86 21.19 -15.62
C HIS A 258 18.61 20.18 -14.50
N ILE A 259 19.54 19.23 -14.35
CA ILE A 259 19.63 18.40 -13.15
C ILE A 259 20.19 19.27 -12.01
N VAL A 260 19.31 20.04 -11.37
CA VAL A 260 19.59 20.72 -10.10
C VAL A 260 19.14 19.81 -8.98
N ALA A 261 19.74 19.93 -7.78
CA ALA A 261 19.15 19.31 -6.60
C ALA A 261 17.70 19.80 -6.51
N PRO A 262 16.69 18.91 -6.50
CA PRO A 262 15.33 19.31 -6.23
C PRO A 262 15.33 20.10 -4.91
N SER A 263 14.68 21.27 -4.90
CA SER A 263 14.72 22.18 -3.75
C SER A 263 14.32 21.43 -2.47
N PRO A 264 15.18 21.40 -1.43
CA PRO A 264 14.82 20.76 -0.18
C PRO A 264 13.69 21.58 0.43
N THR A 265 12.46 21.07 0.32
CA THR A 265 11.27 21.80 0.76
C THR A 265 11.23 22.01 2.27
N VAL A 266 12.06 21.31 3.06
CA VAL A 266 12.14 21.46 4.52
C VAL A 266 13.54 21.14 5.04
N GLU A 267 14.45 22.12 5.11
CA GLU A 267 15.64 22.03 5.96
C GLU A 267 15.29 22.44 7.40
N LYS A 268 14.54 21.60 8.12
CA LYS A 268 14.40 21.70 9.58
C LYS A 268 15.27 20.63 10.21
N THR A 269 16.40 21.05 10.79
CA THR A 269 17.45 20.17 11.32
C THR A 269 16.96 19.18 12.38
N GLY A 270 15.87 19.49 13.10
CA GLY A 270 15.30 18.63 14.14
C GLY A 270 14.48 17.42 13.67
N ILE A 271 13.96 17.41 12.43
CA ILE A 271 13.07 16.34 11.93
C ILE A 271 13.71 15.46 10.86
N THR A 272 14.95 15.73 10.44
CA THR A 272 15.59 15.03 9.31
C THR A 272 15.60 13.51 9.46
N SER A 273 15.95 13.01 10.66
CA SER A 273 15.94 11.57 10.93
C SER A 273 14.53 10.98 10.88
N ALA A 274 13.53 11.69 11.39
CA ALA A 274 12.14 11.27 11.33
C ALA A 274 11.62 11.23 9.88
N LEU A 275 11.99 12.20 9.04
CA LEU A 275 11.64 12.25 7.62
C LEU A 275 12.16 11.03 6.84
N GLN A 276 13.34 10.51 7.19
CA GLN A 276 13.93 9.32 6.54
C GLN A 276 13.24 8.00 6.94
N CYS A 277 12.48 8.00 8.04
CA CYS A 277 11.75 6.84 8.55
C CYS A 277 10.25 6.84 8.16
N LEU A 278 9.79 7.83 7.40
CA LEU A 278 8.39 7.93 6.98
C LEU A 278 8.02 6.83 5.98
N ASP A 279 6.74 6.52 5.86
CA ASP A 279 6.26 5.76 4.70
C ASP A 279 6.33 6.67 3.47
N VAL A 280 6.75 6.12 2.33
CA VAL A 280 6.81 6.80 1.02
C VAL A 280 5.57 7.66 0.74
N ARG A 281 4.35 7.14 1.02
CA ARG A 281 3.09 7.86 0.76
C ARG A 281 2.78 8.91 1.81
N PHE A 282 3.20 8.68 3.06
CA PHE A 282 2.98 9.63 4.14
C PHE A 282 4.00 10.78 4.11
N SER A 283 5.20 10.53 3.58
CA SER A 283 6.20 11.55 3.32
C SER A 283 5.65 12.69 2.45
N GLU A 284 4.88 12.37 1.39
CA GLU A 284 4.29 13.39 0.50
C GLU A 284 3.33 14.30 1.27
N PHE A 285 2.56 13.74 2.19
CA PHE A 285 1.68 14.51 3.08
C PHE A 285 2.48 15.43 4.01
N VAL A 286 3.53 14.91 4.66
CA VAL A 286 4.36 15.70 5.59
C VAL A 286 5.05 16.85 4.84
N HIS A 287 5.59 16.60 3.64
CA HIS A 287 6.16 17.66 2.80
C HIS A 287 5.13 18.74 2.43
N GLN A 288 3.92 18.34 2.01
CA GLN A 288 2.84 19.30 1.70
C GLN A 288 2.33 20.05 2.95
N ALA A 289 2.28 19.39 4.11
CA ALA A 289 1.85 19.96 5.36
C ALA A 289 2.82 21.06 5.83
N LEU A 290 4.12 20.77 5.77
CA LEU A 290 5.21 21.67 6.17
C LEU A 290 5.50 22.78 5.15
N ALA A 291 5.04 22.65 3.91
CA ALA A 291 5.11 23.69 2.88
C ALA A 291 4.21 24.91 3.20
N PRO A 292 4.40 26.08 2.57
CA PRO A 292 3.65 27.32 2.82
C PRO A 292 2.10 27.17 2.79
N PRO A 293 1.36 28.14 3.38
CA PRO A 293 0.03 27.90 3.97
C PRO A 293 -1.15 27.69 2.99
N GLU A 294 -0.98 27.89 1.69
CA GLU A 294 -2.11 28.01 0.75
C GLU A 294 -2.71 26.68 0.27
N LEU A 295 -2.05 25.54 0.49
CA LEU A 295 -2.45 24.25 -0.08
C LEU A 295 -3.12 23.32 0.93
N ALA A 296 -4.31 22.83 0.60
CA ALA A 296 -4.91 21.65 1.24
C ALA A 296 -4.13 20.39 0.84
N PRO A 297 -3.43 19.71 1.77
CA PRO A 297 -2.59 18.56 1.44
C PRO A 297 -3.41 17.41 0.87
N ASP A 298 -2.87 16.79 -0.17
CA ASP A 298 -3.40 15.57 -0.76
C ASP A 298 -2.74 14.35 -0.13
N VAL A 299 -3.54 13.38 0.29
CA VAL A 299 -3.09 12.09 0.80
C VAL A 299 -3.61 10.99 -0.11
N TYR A 300 -2.72 10.21 -0.72
CA TYR A 300 -3.08 9.09 -1.57
C TYR A 300 -3.04 7.79 -0.78
N LEU A 301 -4.21 7.31 -0.35
CA LEU A 301 -4.29 6.07 0.40
C LEU A 301 -4.07 4.86 -0.53
N PRO A 302 -3.29 3.85 -0.10
CA PRO A 302 -3.07 2.65 -0.91
C PRO A 302 -4.39 1.97 -1.27
N LEU A 303 -4.52 1.45 -2.49
CA LEU A 303 -5.62 0.52 -2.77
C LEU A 303 -5.36 -0.78 -2.01
N LEU A 304 -6.24 -1.10 -1.06
CA LEU A 304 -6.24 -2.39 -0.37
C LEU A 304 -7.00 -3.42 -1.21
N PHE A 305 -6.63 -4.70 -1.11
CA PHE A 305 -7.40 -5.75 -1.76
C PHE A 305 -8.67 -6.04 -0.97
N GLU A 306 -9.80 -5.51 -1.45
CA GLU A 306 -11.09 -5.45 -0.75
C GLU A 306 -12.26 -5.80 -1.70
N ASP A 307 -13.48 -6.04 -1.20
CA ASP A 307 -14.65 -6.25 -2.08
C ASP A 307 -15.11 -4.89 -2.65
N PRO A 308 -15.03 -4.67 -3.98
CA PRO A 308 -15.44 -3.40 -4.59
C PRO A 308 -16.96 -3.14 -4.50
N ASN A 309 -17.79 -4.15 -4.19
CA ASN A 309 -19.22 -3.99 -3.96
C ASN A 309 -19.55 -3.50 -2.55
N GLU A 310 -18.58 -3.51 -1.64
CA GLU A 310 -18.70 -3.01 -0.28
C GLU A 310 -18.12 -1.59 -0.16
N ALA A 311 -18.48 -0.90 0.92
CA ALA A 311 -17.87 0.40 1.26
C ALA A 311 -16.36 0.26 1.48
N SER A 312 -15.60 1.27 1.02
CA SER A 312 -14.14 1.36 1.15
C SER A 312 -13.66 1.03 2.57
N ALA A 313 -12.64 0.18 2.64
CA ALA A 313 -11.95 -0.19 3.88
C ALA A 313 -11.40 1.04 4.60
N TRP A 314 -10.98 2.06 3.86
CA TRP A 314 -10.48 3.33 4.39
C TRP A 314 -11.52 4.16 5.12
N LYS A 315 -12.81 3.79 5.09
CA LYS A 315 -13.78 4.35 6.02
C LYS A 315 -13.38 4.08 7.48
N LEU A 316 -12.71 2.96 7.74
CA LEU A 316 -12.21 2.64 9.08
C LEU A 316 -10.88 3.31 9.37
N GLY A 317 -10.64 3.58 10.65
CA GLY A 317 -9.44 4.29 11.11
C GLY A 317 -9.42 5.78 10.77
N LEU A 318 -10.52 6.36 10.26
CA LEU A 318 -10.57 7.78 9.89
C LEU A 318 -10.20 8.68 11.08
N ASP A 319 -10.78 8.48 12.26
CA ASP A 319 -10.49 9.32 13.43
C ASP A 319 -9.02 9.25 13.86
N VAL A 320 -8.40 8.08 13.71
CA VAL A 320 -6.96 7.87 13.96
C VAL A 320 -6.12 8.66 12.93
N ARG A 321 -6.50 8.64 11.65
CA ARG A 321 -5.82 9.45 10.62
C ARG A 321 -6.02 10.94 10.83
N LEU A 322 -7.22 11.37 11.22
CA LEU A 322 -7.50 12.78 11.51
C LEU A 322 -6.69 13.28 12.71
N LEU A 323 -6.55 12.46 13.76
CA LEU A 323 -5.62 12.72 14.84
C LEU A 323 -4.19 12.85 14.31
N ALA A 324 -3.72 11.88 13.52
CA ALA A 324 -2.38 11.90 12.91
C ALA A 324 -2.11 13.18 12.10
N TYR A 325 -3.05 13.57 11.22
CA TYR A 325 -2.93 14.78 10.43
C TYR A 325 -2.90 16.04 11.29
N SER A 326 -3.71 16.10 12.36
CA SER A 326 -3.73 17.25 13.26
C SER A 326 -2.41 17.47 14.00
N LEU A 327 -1.65 16.40 14.26
CA LEU A 327 -0.32 16.50 14.88
C LEU A 327 0.72 17.13 13.93
N VAL A 328 0.65 16.82 12.63
CA VAL A 328 1.59 17.36 11.62
C VAL A 328 1.17 18.76 11.16
N MET A 329 -0.12 19.09 11.23
CA MET A 329 -0.71 20.35 10.73
C MET A 329 -1.41 21.16 11.82
N PRO A 330 -0.68 21.72 12.81
CA PRO A 330 -1.30 22.35 13.96
C PRO A 330 -2.20 23.57 13.63
N GLN A 331 -1.87 24.47 12.66
CA GLN A 331 -2.72 25.47 11.91
C GLN A 331 -1.87 26.15 10.80
N PRO A 332 -2.35 26.63 9.61
CA PRO A 332 -3.67 27.19 9.21
C PRO A 332 -4.50 26.34 8.21
N LYS A 333 -4.04 25.14 7.85
CA LYS A 333 -4.71 24.25 6.88
C LYS A 333 -5.77 23.40 7.59
N LYS A 334 -7.04 23.80 7.51
CA LYS A 334 -8.15 23.11 8.21
C LYS A 334 -8.63 21.82 7.55
N VAL A 335 -8.18 21.54 6.33
CA VAL A 335 -8.69 20.42 5.54
C VAL A 335 -7.57 19.58 4.92
N VAL A 336 -7.83 18.28 4.85
CA VAL A 336 -7.00 17.28 4.15
C VAL A 336 -7.86 16.59 3.10
N ARG A 337 -7.26 16.24 1.96
CA ARG A 337 -7.94 15.59 0.84
C ARG A 337 -7.42 14.16 0.68
N GLU A 338 -8.22 13.18 1.08
CA GLU A 338 -7.90 11.76 0.91
C GLU A 338 -8.36 11.26 -0.47
N TYR A 339 -7.43 10.78 -1.28
CA TYR A 339 -7.70 10.07 -2.52
C TYR A 339 -7.84 8.59 -2.21
N THR A 340 -9.04 8.05 -2.43
CA THR A 340 -9.37 6.66 -2.09
C THR A 340 -10.46 6.14 -3.04
N ARG A 341 -10.84 4.88 -2.86
CA ARG A 341 -11.99 4.29 -3.54
C ARG A 341 -13.30 4.78 -2.92
N ARG A 342 -14.30 5.10 -3.75
CA ARG A 342 -15.70 5.27 -3.37
C ARG A 342 -16.55 4.43 -4.31
N ALA A 343 -17.22 3.42 -3.76
CA ALA A 343 -17.87 2.38 -4.57
C ALA A 343 -16.87 1.77 -5.56
N GLN A 344 -17.15 1.77 -6.86
CA GLN A 344 -16.29 1.15 -7.87
C GLN A 344 -15.37 2.15 -8.61
N ASP A 345 -15.26 3.39 -8.11
CA ASP A 345 -14.45 4.45 -8.72
C ASP A 345 -13.49 5.09 -7.70
N ALA A 346 -12.43 5.74 -8.18
CA ALA A 346 -11.63 6.63 -7.35
C ALA A 346 -12.37 7.95 -7.07
N ALA A 347 -12.20 8.48 -5.87
CA ALA A 347 -12.78 9.74 -5.45
C ALA A 347 -11.86 10.47 -4.47
N VAL A 348 -12.11 11.77 -4.31
CA VAL A 348 -11.47 12.62 -3.30
C VAL A 348 -12.46 12.84 -2.16
N GLN A 349 -12.04 12.57 -0.94
CA GLN A 349 -12.78 12.88 0.29
C GLN A 349 -12.09 14.05 0.99
N VAL A 350 -12.87 15.06 1.36
CA VAL A 350 -12.35 16.24 2.06
C VAL A 350 -12.73 16.12 3.53
N HIS A 351 -11.72 16.18 4.39
CA HIS A 351 -11.91 16.07 5.84
C HIS A 351 -11.43 17.31 6.54
N SER A 352 -12.25 17.83 7.46
CA SER A 352 -11.84 18.87 8.38
C SER A 352 -11.04 18.26 9.53
N LEU A 353 -9.95 18.91 9.91
CA LEU A 353 -9.16 18.49 11.07
C LEU A 353 -9.91 18.73 12.38
N PRO A 354 -9.79 17.83 13.37
CA PRO A 354 -10.41 17.99 14.67
C PRO A 354 -9.82 19.22 15.39
N VAL A 355 -10.65 19.88 16.19
CA VAL A 355 -10.17 20.87 17.15
C VAL A 355 -9.33 20.18 18.24
N PRO A 356 -8.40 20.89 18.91
CA PRO A 356 -7.49 20.29 19.89
C PRO A 356 -8.17 19.42 20.96
N ASP A 357 -9.31 19.86 21.51
CA ASP A 357 -10.06 19.08 22.51
C ASP A 357 -10.60 17.75 21.96
N ALA A 358 -11.09 17.76 20.72
CA ALA A 358 -11.57 16.56 20.06
C ALA A 358 -10.42 15.61 19.72
N ALA A 359 -9.27 16.15 19.27
CA ALA A 359 -8.06 15.36 19.03
C ALA A 359 -7.57 14.69 20.32
N ARG A 360 -7.57 15.42 21.45
CA ARG A 360 -7.20 14.90 22.76
C ARG A 360 -8.12 13.77 23.21
N LEU A 361 -9.45 13.92 23.05
CA LEU A 361 -10.41 12.88 23.39
C LEU A 361 -10.20 11.60 22.55
N VAL A 362 -9.96 11.74 21.25
CA VAL A 362 -9.63 10.60 20.38
C VAL A 362 -8.34 9.91 20.84
N GLY A 363 -7.31 10.69 21.19
CA GLY A 363 -6.05 10.16 21.72
C GLY A 363 -6.23 9.37 23.02
N ALA A 364 -7.01 9.91 23.97
CA ALA A 364 -7.30 9.25 25.25
C ALA A 364 -8.08 7.93 25.05
N ASN A 365 -9.16 7.95 24.23
CA ASN A 365 -9.93 6.74 23.93
C ASN A 365 -9.07 5.66 23.24
N LEU A 366 -8.12 6.08 22.40
CA LEU A 366 -7.18 5.17 21.76
C LEU A 366 -6.23 4.54 22.80
N LEU A 367 -5.72 5.32 23.76
CA LEU A 367 -4.89 4.78 24.85
C LEU A 367 -5.64 3.75 25.68
N ASP A 368 -6.88 4.04 26.06
CA ASP A 368 -7.72 3.11 26.82
C ASP A 368 -7.92 1.80 26.04
N THR A 369 -8.13 1.91 24.72
CA THR A 369 -8.24 0.75 23.83
C THR A 369 -6.93 -0.05 23.77
N LEU A 370 -5.79 0.63 23.60
CA LEU A 370 -4.48 -0.04 23.52
C LEU A 370 -4.13 -0.75 24.83
N ALA A 371 -4.44 -0.13 25.97
CA ALA A 371 -4.20 -0.71 27.29
C ALA A 371 -5.11 -1.92 27.54
N ALA A 372 -6.40 -1.83 27.22
CA ALA A 372 -7.37 -2.90 27.46
C ALA A 372 -7.09 -4.19 26.67
N TRP A 373 -6.48 -4.08 25.49
CA TRP A 373 -6.25 -5.21 24.57
C TRP A 373 -4.79 -5.63 24.46
N SER A 374 -3.96 -5.25 25.44
CA SER A 374 -2.58 -5.73 25.59
C SER A 374 -2.54 -7.14 26.19
N VAL A 375 -2.97 -8.14 25.42
CA VAL A 375 -2.99 -9.56 25.84
C VAL A 375 -1.60 -10.19 25.66
N PRO A 376 -0.94 -10.68 26.73
CA PRO A 376 0.43 -11.23 26.65
C PRO A 376 0.53 -12.54 25.86
N GLU A 377 -0.51 -13.38 25.89
CA GLU A 377 -0.53 -14.71 25.26
C GLU A 377 -0.62 -14.65 23.73
N LEU A 378 -0.95 -13.48 23.16
CA LEU A 378 -1.04 -13.27 21.73
C LEU A 378 0.30 -12.88 21.12
N THR A 379 0.57 -13.40 19.93
CA THR A 379 1.65 -12.87 19.09
C THR A 379 1.41 -11.39 18.79
N ALA A 380 2.47 -10.64 18.48
CA ALA A 380 2.36 -9.21 18.20
C ALA A 380 1.35 -8.92 17.07
N ARG A 381 1.37 -9.72 15.97
CA ARG A 381 0.39 -9.59 14.88
C ARG A 381 -1.04 -9.80 15.38
N GLN A 382 -1.31 -10.89 16.11
CA GLN A 382 -2.65 -11.18 16.61
C GLN A 382 -3.17 -10.06 17.52
N ARG A 383 -2.33 -9.57 18.44
CA ARG A 383 -2.66 -8.45 19.34
C ARG A 383 -3.07 -7.20 18.56
N TRP A 384 -2.30 -6.81 17.56
CA TRP A 384 -2.58 -5.61 16.79
C TRP A 384 -3.82 -5.76 15.89
N TYR A 385 -4.06 -6.94 15.30
CA TYR A 385 -5.33 -7.19 14.59
C TYR A 385 -6.54 -7.16 15.53
N LEU A 386 -6.39 -7.63 16.76
CA LEU A 386 -7.44 -7.56 17.78
C LEU A 386 -7.75 -6.10 18.16
N VAL A 387 -6.71 -5.28 18.42
CA VAL A 387 -6.85 -3.84 18.64
C VAL A 387 -7.56 -3.17 17.46
N SER A 388 -7.10 -3.47 16.24
CA SER A 388 -7.71 -2.95 15.01
C SER A 388 -9.19 -3.36 14.88
N PHE A 389 -9.50 -4.61 15.23
CA PHE A 389 -10.86 -5.11 15.25
C PHE A 389 -11.72 -4.39 16.29
N ARG A 390 -11.22 -4.19 17.52
CA ARG A 390 -11.92 -3.41 18.56
C ARG A 390 -12.25 -2.01 18.06
N ILE A 391 -11.27 -1.27 17.54
CA ILE A 391 -11.47 0.08 16.98
C ILE A 391 -12.55 0.05 15.88
N SER A 392 -12.59 -1.03 15.09
CA SER A 392 -13.51 -1.19 13.98
C SER A 392 -14.95 -1.55 14.39
N THR A 393 -15.16 -2.12 15.58
CA THR A 393 -16.47 -2.68 16.01
C THR A 393 -17.62 -1.67 16.00
N GLU A 394 -17.35 -0.39 16.24
CA GLU A 394 -18.37 0.67 16.28
C GLU A 394 -18.88 1.05 14.88
N SER A 395 -18.08 0.78 13.85
CA SER A 395 -18.31 1.26 12.48
C SER A 395 -18.69 0.17 11.49
N ILE A 396 -18.61 -1.10 11.88
CA ILE A 396 -18.91 -2.24 11.02
C ILE A 396 -20.10 -3.04 11.54
N LYS A 397 -20.84 -3.66 10.63
CA LYS A 397 -21.78 -4.72 11.01
C LYS A 397 -20.97 -5.87 11.64
N PRO A 398 -21.32 -6.34 12.86
CA PRO A 398 -20.59 -7.40 13.53
C PRO A 398 -20.46 -8.66 12.67
N PRO A 399 -19.24 -9.09 12.28
CA PRO A 399 -19.02 -10.36 11.60
C PRO A 399 -19.20 -11.55 12.56
N HIS A 400 -19.36 -12.76 12.03
CA HIS A 400 -19.29 -13.96 12.87
C HIS A 400 -17.88 -14.16 13.44
N SER A 401 -17.77 -14.73 14.65
CA SER A 401 -16.49 -14.90 15.34
C SER A 401 -15.48 -15.70 14.52
N PHE A 402 -15.92 -16.78 13.84
CA PHE A 402 -15.05 -17.62 13.01
C PHE A 402 -14.36 -16.82 11.90
N LEU A 403 -15.01 -15.78 11.36
CA LEU A 403 -14.41 -14.96 10.31
C LEU A 403 -13.33 -14.05 10.90
N VAL A 404 -13.58 -13.51 12.09
CA VAL A 404 -12.62 -12.69 12.85
C VAL A 404 -11.40 -13.53 13.23
N GLU A 405 -11.63 -14.72 13.78
CA GLU A 405 -10.56 -15.68 14.15
C GLU A 405 -9.65 -15.97 12.95
N ARG A 406 -10.24 -16.30 11.80
CA ARG A 406 -9.48 -16.55 10.57
C ARG A 406 -8.64 -15.36 10.13
N VAL A 407 -9.20 -14.15 10.11
CA VAL A 407 -8.45 -12.94 9.73
C VAL A 407 -7.30 -12.66 10.70
N ILE A 408 -7.54 -12.80 12.01
CA ILE A 408 -6.51 -12.63 13.04
C ILE A 408 -5.41 -13.70 12.92
N GLN A 409 -5.75 -14.92 12.52
CA GLN A 409 -4.81 -16.03 12.30
C GLN A 409 -4.13 -16.03 10.92
N ASP A 410 -4.54 -15.15 10.00
CA ASP A 410 -4.14 -15.18 8.58
C ASP A 410 -4.56 -16.45 7.83
N ASP A 411 -5.64 -17.10 8.27
CA ASP A 411 -6.18 -18.31 7.65
C ASP A 411 -7.14 -17.94 6.51
N PHE A 412 -6.57 -17.75 5.31
CA PHE A 412 -7.33 -17.33 4.15
C PHE A 412 -8.39 -18.35 3.73
N ASP A 413 -9.67 -17.99 3.86
CA ASP A 413 -10.79 -18.88 3.61
C ASP A 413 -11.34 -18.89 2.18
N ASN A 414 -10.67 -18.19 1.26
CA ASN A 414 -11.11 -18.01 -0.12
C ASN A 414 -12.50 -17.35 -0.23
N THR A 415 -12.87 -16.42 0.65
CA THR A 415 -14.12 -15.66 0.57
C THR A 415 -13.90 -14.15 0.47
N TRP A 416 -14.84 -13.46 -0.18
CA TRP A 416 -14.86 -11.99 -0.21
C TRP A 416 -15.09 -11.39 1.17
N SER A 417 -15.79 -12.10 2.07
CA SER A 417 -16.01 -11.64 3.44
C SER A 417 -14.70 -11.58 4.23
N TYR A 418 -13.82 -12.58 4.07
CA TYR A 418 -12.47 -12.54 4.64
C TYR A 418 -11.66 -11.39 4.04
N VAL A 419 -11.59 -11.32 2.71
CA VAL A 419 -10.81 -10.30 2.00
C VAL A 419 -11.21 -8.90 2.46
N HIS A 420 -12.51 -8.64 2.55
CA HIS A 420 -13.02 -7.34 2.94
C HIS A 420 -12.81 -7.01 4.42
N LEU A 421 -13.01 -7.98 5.32
CA LEU A 421 -12.71 -7.77 6.74
C LEU A 421 -11.21 -7.55 6.97
N ASN A 422 -10.36 -8.34 6.32
CA ASN A 422 -8.91 -8.18 6.38
C ASN A 422 -8.49 -6.78 5.90
N ALA A 423 -8.98 -6.32 4.73
CA ALA A 423 -8.70 -4.98 4.23
C ALA A 423 -9.12 -3.88 5.22
N ARG A 424 -10.30 -4.01 5.83
CA ARG A 424 -10.79 -3.09 6.86
C ARG A 424 -9.86 -3.02 8.07
N LEU A 425 -9.40 -4.16 8.57
CA LEU A 425 -8.46 -4.19 9.69
C LEU A 425 -7.08 -3.65 9.29
N GLN A 426 -6.62 -3.92 8.07
CA GLN A 426 -5.38 -3.36 7.54
C GLN A 426 -5.45 -1.83 7.39
N ALA A 427 -6.59 -1.26 6.98
CA ALA A 427 -6.79 0.19 6.91
C ALA A 427 -6.62 0.86 8.28
N THR A 428 -7.23 0.28 9.32
CA THR A 428 -7.09 0.77 10.71
C THR A 428 -5.66 0.60 11.22
N LEU A 429 -5.00 -0.54 10.96
CA LEU A 429 -3.60 -0.77 11.32
C LEU A 429 -2.65 0.22 10.64
N TYR A 430 -2.85 0.48 9.35
CA TYR A 430 -2.05 1.47 8.64
C TYR A 430 -2.31 2.88 9.15
N SER A 431 -3.54 3.19 9.56
CA SER A 431 -3.87 4.48 10.21
C SER A 431 -3.11 4.65 11.53
N LEU A 432 -2.94 3.57 12.32
CA LEU A 432 -2.08 3.58 13.52
C LEU A 432 -0.60 3.79 13.18
N ARG A 433 -0.11 3.25 12.05
CA ARG A 433 1.25 3.54 11.57
C ARG A 433 1.44 5.00 11.20
N MET A 434 0.46 5.59 10.51
CA MET A 434 0.47 7.02 10.18
C MET A 434 0.50 7.87 11.45
N LEU A 435 -0.27 7.49 12.47
CA LEU A 435 -0.22 8.15 13.78
C LEU A 435 1.16 8.01 14.43
N LYS A 436 1.76 6.80 14.46
CA LYS A 436 3.11 6.58 14.98
C LYS A 436 4.14 7.50 14.29
N GLN A 437 4.11 7.57 12.95
CA GLN A 437 5.00 8.44 12.18
C GLN A 437 4.74 9.93 12.44
N SER A 438 3.47 10.31 12.62
CA SER A 438 3.09 11.70 12.94
C SER A 438 3.59 12.12 14.32
N ILE A 439 3.59 11.22 15.30
CA ILE A 439 4.12 11.46 16.64
C ILE A 439 5.63 11.72 16.57
N GLU A 440 6.39 10.92 15.81
CA GLU A 440 7.82 11.16 15.65
C GLU A 440 8.14 12.51 14.98
N ILE A 441 7.32 12.94 14.02
CA ILE A 441 7.43 14.28 13.42
C ILE A 441 7.06 15.35 14.43
N TRP A 442 5.96 15.16 15.16
CA TRP A 442 5.50 16.09 16.18
C TRP A 442 6.56 16.29 17.26
N SER A 443 7.19 15.23 17.78
CA SER A 443 8.26 15.32 18.78
C SER A 443 9.51 16.09 18.30
N GLY A 444 9.72 16.21 16.98
CA GLY A 444 10.84 16.96 16.40
C GLY A 444 10.51 18.40 16.01
N ILE A 445 9.26 18.84 16.16
CA ILE A 445 8.80 20.22 15.90
C ILE A 445 8.71 20.97 17.23
N ASP A 446 9.13 22.23 17.25
CA ASP A 446 8.97 23.08 18.42
C ASP A 446 7.51 23.50 18.61
N HIS A 447 6.99 23.33 19.82
CA HIS A 447 5.59 23.50 20.19
C HIS A 447 5.47 24.49 21.34
N GLU A 448 5.77 25.77 21.09
CA GLU A 448 5.79 26.82 22.12
C GLU A 448 4.43 27.02 22.85
N HIS A 449 3.33 26.41 22.37
CA HIS A 449 1.97 26.62 22.89
C HIS A 449 1.11 25.34 22.95
N THR A 450 1.69 24.14 22.97
CA THR A 450 0.88 22.91 23.09
C THR A 450 0.46 22.63 24.53
N ASP A 451 -0.80 22.24 24.70
CA ASP A 451 -1.39 21.83 25.97
C ASP A 451 -0.58 20.68 26.62
N PRO A 452 -0.11 20.83 27.89
CA PRO A 452 0.62 19.78 28.61
C PRO A 452 -0.08 18.41 28.61
N THR A 453 -1.41 18.39 28.70
CA THR A 453 -2.18 17.13 28.73
C THR A 453 -2.17 16.42 27.38
N MET A 454 -2.08 17.19 26.29
CA MET A 454 -1.91 16.64 24.94
C MET A 454 -0.51 16.03 24.80
N CYS A 455 0.52 16.70 25.33
CA CYS A 455 1.89 16.17 25.34
C CYS A 455 1.97 14.82 26.08
N GLU A 456 1.36 14.70 27.27
CA GLU A 456 1.30 13.45 28.03
C GLU A 456 0.60 12.34 27.25
N THR A 457 -0.52 12.66 26.60
CA THR A 457 -1.27 11.72 25.76
C THR A 457 -0.42 11.24 24.58
N ILE A 458 0.29 12.15 23.92
CA ILE A 458 1.14 11.82 22.77
C ILE A 458 2.32 10.93 23.18
N GLU A 459 2.99 11.23 24.30
CA GLU A 459 4.11 10.40 24.79
C GLU A 459 3.64 9.01 25.22
N ALA A 460 2.47 8.89 25.86
CA ALA A 460 1.87 7.60 26.18
C ALA A 460 1.51 6.80 24.90
N LEU A 461 1.00 7.47 23.86
CA LEU A 461 0.71 6.86 22.57
C LEU A 461 2.00 6.41 21.89
N ARG A 462 3.06 7.22 21.95
CA ARG A 462 4.40 6.88 21.44
C ARG A 462 4.91 5.59 22.05
N GLY A 463 4.84 5.48 23.39
CA GLY A 463 5.22 4.28 24.13
C GLY A 463 4.43 3.05 23.67
N SER A 464 3.10 3.17 23.55
CA SER A 464 2.23 2.05 23.15
C SER A 464 2.46 1.61 21.69
N LEU A 465 2.56 2.57 20.77
CA LEU A 465 2.76 2.33 19.33
C LEU A 465 4.19 1.89 18.99
N SER A 466 5.14 2.04 19.90
CA SER A 466 6.53 1.55 19.70
C SER A 466 6.56 0.04 19.38
N THR A 467 5.64 -0.73 19.97
CA THR A 467 5.50 -2.19 19.80
C THR A 467 4.78 -2.62 18.52
N LEU A 468 4.34 -1.67 17.68
CA LEU A 468 3.71 -1.96 16.39
C LEU A 468 4.72 -2.63 15.43
N PRO A 469 4.45 -3.85 14.91
CA PRO A 469 5.37 -4.60 14.07
C PRO A 469 5.73 -3.91 12.75
N SER A 470 6.71 -4.46 12.02
CA SER A 470 7.04 -4.01 10.67
C SER A 470 5.90 -4.27 9.68
N ILE A 471 5.96 -3.67 8.48
CA ILE A 471 4.96 -3.97 7.45
C ILE A 471 4.96 -5.46 7.07
N ALA A 472 6.12 -6.10 7.03
CA ALA A 472 6.23 -7.51 6.66
C ALA A 472 5.59 -8.46 7.68
N ASP A 473 5.67 -8.11 8.96
CA ASP A 473 5.14 -8.95 10.04
C ASP A 473 3.64 -8.70 10.29
N LEU A 474 3.16 -7.53 9.90
CA LEU A 474 1.79 -7.09 10.17
C LEU A 474 0.83 -7.35 8.99
N PHE A 475 1.24 -7.08 7.76
CA PHE A 475 0.33 -7.14 6.61
C PHE A 475 0.56 -8.41 5.79
N GLY A 476 -0.50 -9.21 5.64
CA GLY A 476 -0.54 -10.34 4.72
C GLY A 476 -1.26 -9.99 3.42
N VAL A 477 -0.98 -10.76 2.37
CA VAL A 477 -1.76 -10.79 1.12
C VAL A 477 -2.56 -12.08 1.08
N PRO A 478 -3.88 -12.03 0.81
CA PRO A 478 -4.70 -13.24 0.74
C PRO A 478 -4.12 -14.31 -0.18
N GLY A 479 -4.04 -15.55 0.33
CA GLY A 479 -3.47 -16.70 -0.38
C GLY A 479 -1.98 -16.95 -0.14
N GLN A 480 -1.33 -16.15 0.71
CA GLN A 480 -0.03 -16.53 1.29
C GLN A 480 -0.21 -17.73 2.23
N SER A 481 0.78 -18.62 2.28
CA SER A 481 0.82 -19.68 3.29
C SER A 481 1.12 -19.03 4.63
N SER A 482 0.20 -19.12 5.60
CA SER A 482 0.53 -18.81 6.98
C SER A 482 1.59 -19.82 7.47
N SER A 483 2.70 -19.33 8.01
CA SER A 483 3.45 -20.17 8.96
C SER A 483 2.49 -20.59 10.07
N PRO A 484 2.50 -21.85 10.55
CA PRO A 484 1.65 -22.23 11.65
C PRO A 484 1.90 -21.25 12.82
N PRO A 485 0.84 -20.72 13.46
CA PRO A 485 1.02 -19.73 14.51
C PRO A 485 1.89 -20.35 15.61
N GLU A 486 2.95 -19.63 16.02
CA GLU A 486 3.84 -20.06 17.11
C GLU A 486 3.07 -20.26 18.43
N THR A 487 1.86 -19.71 18.54
CA THR A 487 0.99 -19.79 19.71
C THR A 487 -0.45 -20.14 19.29
N ASN A 488 -0.96 -21.27 19.80
CA ASN A 488 -2.37 -21.68 19.70
C ASN A 488 -3.21 -21.01 20.80
N ALA A 489 -3.12 -19.68 20.93
CA ALA A 489 -4.00 -18.96 21.84
C ALA A 489 -5.45 -19.10 21.36
N ASP A 490 -6.36 -19.48 22.25
CA ASP A 490 -7.78 -19.55 21.93
C ASP A 490 -8.33 -18.13 21.78
N LEU A 491 -8.56 -17.71 20.54
CA LEU A 491 -9.05 -16.39 20.20
C LEU A 491 -10.54 -16.22 20.49
N HIS A 492 -11.29 -17.32 20.56
CA HIS A 492 -12.74 -17.30 20.72
C HIS A 492 -13.21 -16.52 21.97
N PRO A 493 -12.71 -16.81 23.19
CA PRO A 493 -13.10 -16.05 24.39
C PRO A 493 -12.68 -14.59 24.33
N ILE A 494 -11.54 -14.29 23.71
CA ILE A 494 -11.01 -12.92 23.59
C ILE A 494 -11.91 -12.10 22.65
N ILE A 495 -12.29 -12.67 21.51
CA ILE A 495 -13.23 -12.02 20.57
C ILE A 495 -14.59 -11.81 21.23
N LYS A 496 -15.05 -12.75 22.07
CA LYS A 496 -16.28 -12.58 22.84
C LYS A 496 -16.20 -11.38 23.79
N GLN A 497 -15.07 -11.21 24.48
CA GLN A 497 -14.83 -10.02 25.31
C GLN A 497 -14.81 -8.74 24.48
N VAL A 498 -14.22 -8.74 23.27
CA VAL A 498 -14.25 -7.56 22.39
C VAL A 498 -15.68 -7.15 22.09
N TYR A 499 -16.54 -8.10 21.71
CA TYR A 499 -17.95 -7.83 21.46
C TYR A 499 -18.69 -7.31 22.69
N GLN A 500 -18.48 -7.94 23.85
CA GLN A 500 -19.09 -7.51 25.11
C GLN A 500 -18.69 -6.08 25.49
N SER A 501 -17.40 -5.73 25.35
CA SER A 501 -16.91 -4.37 25.62
C SER A 501 -17.43 -3.33 24.61
N ALA A 502 -17.82 -3.77 23.42
CA ALA A 502 -18.49 -2.96 22.42
C ALA A 502 -20.02 -2.86 22.64
N GLY A 503 -20.56 -3.49 23.69
CA GLY A 503 -22.01 -3.54 23.94
C GLY A 503 -22.78 -4.44 22.98
N ILE A 504 -22.12 -5.39 22.32
CA ILE A 504 -22.72 -6.32 21.36
C ILE A 504 -22.98 -7.66 22.08
N ASP A 505 -24.23 -7.90 22.44
CA ASP A 505 -24.68 -9.15 23.08
C ASP A 505 -25.50 -9.99 22.07
N ARG A 506 -24.81 -10.83 21.30
CA ARG A 506 -25.36 -11.60 20.17
C ARG A 506 -24.72 -12.98 20.10
N GLU A 507 -25.29 -13.95 20.81
CA GLU A 507 -24.78 -15.34 20.83
C GLU A 507 -24.81 -16.01 19.45
N ASP A 508 -25.70 -15.59 18.55
CA ASP A 508 -25.79 -16.10 17.17
C ASP A 508 -24.53 -15.82 16.32
N LEU A 509 -23.71 -14.85 16.73
CA LEU A 509 -22.43 -14.56 16.07
C LEU A 509 -21.34 -15.59 16.38
N PHE A 510 -21.51 -16.37 17.45
CA PHE A 510 -20.56 -17.38 17.94
C PHE A 510 -21.01 -18.81 17.63
N GLU A 511 -22.22 -19.01 17.13
CA GLU A 511 -22.68 -20.31 16.65
C GLU A 511 -22.03 -20.65 15.29
N GLU A 512 -21.57 -21.90 15.12
CA GLU A 512 -21.05 -22.36 13.83
C GLU A 512 -22.10 -22.22 12.70
N PRO A 513 -21.72 -21.70 11.52
CA PRO A 513 -22.65 -21.58 10.41
C PRO A 513 -23.06 -22.98 9.91
N LYS A 514 -24.27 -23.41 10.30
CA LYS A 514 -24.86 -24.69 9.90
C LYS A 514 -24.76 -24.90 8.38
N SER A 515 -24.26 -26.07 7.95
CA SER A 515 -24.15 -26.42 6.53
C SER A 515 -25.49 -26.37 5.80
N LYS A 516 -25.49 -26.20 4.46
CA LYS A 516 -26.73 -26.25 3.64
C LYS A 516 -27.56 -27.51 3.92
N ARG A 517 -26.91 -28.64 4.20
CA ARG A 517 -27.56 -29.93 4.51
C ARG A 517 -28.20 -29.91 5.91
N GLN A 518 -27.54 -29.34 6.90
CA GLN A 518 -28.10 -29.15 8.24
C GLN A 518 -29.26 -28.14 8.23
N ARG A 519 -29.13 -27.01 7.53
CA ARG A 519 -30.23 -26.02 7.36
C ARG A 519 -31.43 -26.63 6.67
N LYS A 520 -31.23 -27.46 5.64
CA LYS A 520 -32.33 -28.19 4.97
C LYS A 520 -33.01 -29.18 5.92
N ARG A 521 -32.23 -29.98 6.66
CA ARG A 521 -32.75 -30.94 7.66
C ARG A 521 -33.51 -30.25 8.78
N GLU A 522 -33.03 -29.12 9.26
CA GLU A 522 -33.69 -28.35 10.32
C GLU A 522 -34.97 -27.67 9.82
N LYS A 523 -34.97 -27.15 8.58
CA LYS A 523 -36.20 -26.64 7.94
C LYS A 523 -37.23 -27.75 7.70
N GLU A 524 -36.79 -28.95 7.33
CA GLU A 524 -37.65 -30.14 7.25
C GLU A 524 -38.16 -30.58 8.62
N ARG A 525 -37.33 -30.48 9.67
CA ARG A 525 -37.72 -30.81 11.04
C ARG A 525 -38.74 -29.82 11.58
N ARG A 526 -38.52 -28.51 11.41
CA ARG A 526 -39.49 -27.45 11.75
C ARG A 526 -40.81 -27.63 11.02
N ARG A 527 -40.80 -27.91 9.71
CA ARG A 527 -42.02 -28.20 8.95
C ARG A 527 -42.76 -29.46 9.44
N LYS A 528 -42.04 -30.48 9.90
CA LYS A 528 -42.64 -31.68 10.52
C LYS A 528 -43.24 -31.37 11.90
N GLU A 529 -42.56 -30.55 12.70
CA GLU A 529 -43.04 -30.11 14.02
C GLU A 529 -44.29 -29.22 13.90
N GLU A 530 -44.32 -28.30 12.93
CA GLU A 530 -45.49 -27.47 12.59
C GLU A 530 -46.69 -28.33 12.15
N ARG A 531 -46.47 -29.30 11.25
CA ARG A 531 -47.53 -30.25 10.83
C ARG A 531 -48.01 -31.16 11.97
N ALA A 532 -47.13 -31.55 12.89
CA ALA A 532 -47.51 -32.34 14.05
C ALA A 532 -48.32 -31.51 15.08
N GLN A 533 -48.08 -30.20 15.17
CA GLN A 533 -48.88 -29.29 15.98
C GLN A 533 -50.26 -28.99 15.34
N GLU A 534 -50.33 -28.87 14.01
CA GLU A 534 -51.62 -28.77 13.29
C GLU A 534 -52.45 -30.05 13.43
N GLY A 535 -51.84 -31.23 13.26
CA GLY A 535 -52.54 -32.52 13.45
C GLY A 535 -53.01 -32.77 14.88
N ARG A 536 -52.32 -32.22 15.90
CA ARG A 536 -52.78 -32.25 17.30
C ARG A 536 -53.94 -31.29 17.57
N ARG A 537 -54.06 -30.18 16.84
CA ARG A 537 -55.22 -29.27 16.93
C ARG A 537 -56.45 -29.87 16.25
N GLU A 538 -56.28 -30.60 15.15
CA GLU A 538 -57.39 -31.29 14.48
C GLU A 538 -57.95 -32.48 15.28
N HIS A 539 -57.10 -33.25 15.97
CA HIS A 539 -57.56 -34.35 16.84
C HIS A 539 -58.27 -33.92 18.12
N SER A 540 -58.29 -32.61 18.45
CA SER A 540 -58.99 -32.08 19.62
C SER A 540 -60.43 -31.64 19.35
N SER A 541 -60.96 -31.76 18.11
CA SER A 541 -62.24 -31.12 17.75
C SER A 541 -63.30 -32.01 17.08
N SER A 542 -63.13 -33.33 17.01
CA SER A 542 -64.14 -34.21 16.42
C SER A 542 -64.48 -35.40 17.31
N ASN A 543 -65.17 -35.16 18.43
CA ASN A 543 -65.91 -36.22 19.08
C ASN A 543 -67.35 -35.74 19.36
N ILE A 544 -68.22 -35.91 18.37
CA ILE A 544 -69.66 -35.55 18.42
C ILE A 544 -70.43 -36.32 19.51
N PHE A 545 -69.87 -37.42 20.03
CA PHE A 545 -70.51 -38.26 21.06
C PHE A 545 -70.33 -37.76 22.49
N SER A 546 -69.46 -36.76 22.76
CA SER A 546 -69.32 -36.21 24.12
C SER A 546 -70.47 -35.30 24.55
N LEU A 547 -71.29 -34.82 23.61
CA LEU A 547 -72.45 -33.96 23.88
C LEU A 547 -73.72 -34.72 24.32
N LEU A 548 -73.73 -36.05 24.24
CA LEU A 548 -74.88 -36.89 24.65
C LEU A 548 -74.79 -37.44 26.07
N GLN A 549 -73.67 -37.24 26.78
CA GLN A 549 -73.47 -37.77 28.15
C GLN A 549 -73.80 -36.78 29.28
N GLN A 550 -74.23 -35.55 28.96
CA GLN A 550 -74.61 -34.53 29.96
C GLN A 550 -76.12 -34.28 30.10
N ARG A 551 -76.99 -35.18 29.60
CA ARG A 551 -78.46 -35.03 29.71
C ARG A 551 -79.21 -36.23 30.30
N SER A 552 -78.56 -37.03 31.13
CA SER A 552 -79.22 -38.04 31.96
C SER A 552 -78.80 -37.92 33.43
N ASN A 553 -79.16 -36.81 34.06
CA ASN A 553 -79.32 -36.65 35.51
C ASN A 553 -80.08 -35.34 35.74
N ALA A 554 -81.38 -35.40 35.49
CA ALA A 554 -82.41 -34.53 36.05
C ALA A 554 -83.60 -35.42 36.38
#